data_AF-A0A348P0Q9-F1
#
_entry.id   AF-A0A348P0Q9-F1
#
_cell.length_a   1.000
_cell.length_b   1.000
_cell.length_c   1.000
_cell.angle_alpha   90.00
_cell.angle_beta   90.00
_cell.angle_gamma   90.00
#
_symmetry.space_group_name_H-M   'P 1'
#
loop_
_entity.id
_entity.type
_entity.pdbx_description
1 polymer ?
#
loop_
_entity_poly.entity_id
_entity_poly.type
_entity_poly.pdbx_seq_one_letter_code
_entity_poly.pdbx_strand_id
1 'polypeptide(L)'
;MDLSVIIVNYNVKYFLENTIRSVKETVMGLSYEIIVIDNASKDGSMEHIVSKFSDVNYIYNESNLGFAKANNQGLKLALGDYILILNPDTIVKEKSIDMLIDYLKKHPETGLATCKIIGPEGTLDASCHRSFPTIWNSFCHLSGLSRLFPDSKVFASYNLLYLKDDRIAEVDAVSGSFMLFSREIIDKGVYMPEDYFMYGEDIDFCYQIKKQGYKIEYVPIADVIHYRGQSSKKDKIKLRKYFFESMKIFVKKNYTSKYSFFYKFILDITIMFSYLISIGKIIFRIYLLPIIDIISYAVGLWTAVFLYRPVLLFLGKIDKSTFPDINLEMYLGVSGIYIAIILLIFYLTGIYKEYKFSYKKFILSAIYIALITLSITYFMKIFAYSRITLALLLSISIPLMLGWRYILLRKMKFFLDKTLIVGIDEVSMELIQLENDLADDGKIIVGYVDTDDKYLGKSIDKFAVLGSIENLKEIMKIEEASSIIFSLKSISLAKILVFRDMLEYANISYKILPDLIQKKNGRINYINLSQ
;
A
#
# COMPACT_ATOMS: atom_id res chain seq x y z
N MET A 1 -11.62 -15.65 -34.32
CA MET A 1 -11.64 -15.17 -32.93
C MET A 1 -10.53 -14.15 -32.86
N ASP A 2 -10.81 -12.91 -32.51
CA ASP A 2 -9.80 -11.84 -32.51
C ASP A 2 -8.98 -11.84 -31.21
N LEU A 3 -9.61 -12.16 -30.08
CA LEU A 3 -9.00 -12.07 -28.74
C LEU A 3 -9.34 -13.26 -27.85
N SER A 4 -8.36 -13.81 -27.14
CA SER A 4 -8.58 -14.69 -25.99
C SER A 4 -8.09 -14.00 -24.71
N VAL A 5 -8.98 -13.82 -23.74
CA VAL A 5 -8.64 -13.28 -22.42
C VAL A 5 -8.49 -14.44 -21.44
N ILE A 6 -7.30 -14.58 -20.85
CA ILE A 6 -6.97 -15.64 -19.90
C ILE A 6 -6.84 -15.03 -18.50
N ILE A 7 -7.64 -15.54 -17.56
CA ILE A 7 -7.70 -15.05 -16.19
C ILE A 7 -7.45 -16.22 -15.24
N VAL A 8 -6.39 -16.15 -14.44
CA VAL A 8 -6.10 -17.14 -13.39
C VAL A 8 -6.69 -16.65 -12.07
N ASN A 9 -7.67 -17.37 -11.53
CA ASN A 9 -8.33 -17.05 -10.28
C ASN A 9 -7.74 -17.80 -9.08
N TYR A 10 -7.60 -17.11 -7.95
CA TYR A 10 -7.33 -17.73 -6.65
C TYR A 10 -7.86 -16.87 -5.50
N ASN A 11 -8.99 -17.27 -4.91
CA ASN A 11 -9.61 -16.67 -3.73
C ASN A 11 -9.88 -15.15 -3.84
N VAL A 12 -10.45 -14.69 -4.96
CA VAL A 12 -10.78 -13.27 -5.20
C VAL A 12 -12.18 -13.09 -5.81
N LYS A 13 -13.17 -13.73 -5.19
CA LYS A 13 -14.59 -13.79 -5.61
C LYS A 13 -15.14 -12.53 -6.31
N TYR A 14 -15.18 -11.40 -5.62
CA TYR A 14 -15.82 -10.18 -6.15
C TYR A 14 -14.95 -9.45 -7.17
N PHE A 15 -13.63 -9.51 -7.03
CA PHE A 15 -12.70 -8.94 -7.99
C PHE A 15 -12.76 -9.63 -9.35
N LEU A 16 -12.92 -10.96 -9.34
CA LEU A 16 -13.07 -11.73 -10.57
C LEU A 16 -14.33 -11.34 -11.33
N GLU A 17 -15.46 -11.19 -10.63
CA GLU A 17 -16.70 -10.69 -11.24
C GLU A 17 -16.47 -9.33 -11.91
N ASN A 18 -15.88 -8.38 -11.21
CA ASN A 18 -15.63 -7.05 -11.76
C ASN A 18 -14.68 -7.08 -12.96
N THR A 19 -13.67 -7.94 -12.92
CA THR A 19 -12.71 -8.13 -14.03
C THR A 19 -13.45 -8.62 -15.27
N ILE A 20 -14.22 -9.71 -15.16
CA ILE A 20 -15.00 -10.29 -16.27
C ILE A 20 -15.99 -9.26 -16.83
N ARG A 21 -16.71 -8.57 -15.95
CA ARG A 21 -17.66 -7.51 -16.33
C ARG A 21 -16.96 -6.40 -17.10
N SER A 22 -15.82 -5.90 -16.60
CA SER A 22 -15.08 -4.83 -17.26
C SER A 22 -14.60 -5.20 -18.66
N VAL A 23 -14.13 -6.44 -18.86
CA VAL A 23 -13.76 -6.94 -20.20
C VAL A 23 -14.97 -6.95 -21.12
N LYS A 24 -16.09 -7.52 -20.65
CA LYS A 24 -17.33 -7.62 -21.44
C LYS A 24 -17.92 -6.27 -21.83
N GLU A 25 -17.82 -5.28 -20.95
CA GLU A 25 -18.36 -3.93 -21.17
C GLU A 25 -17.45 -3.05 -22.03
N THR A 26 -16.14 -3.34 -22.10
CA THR A 26 -15.18 -2.45 -22.76
C THR A 26 -14.66 -2.95 -24.11
N VAL A 27 -14.64 -4.26 -24.34
CA VAL A 27 -14.23 -4.83 -25.63
C VAL A 27 -15.38 -4.68 -26.63
N MET A 28 -15.17 -3.84 -27.66
CA MET A 28 -16.21 -3.50 -28.64
C MET A 28 -15.74 -3.78 -30.07
N GLY A 29 -16.54 -4.53 -30.83
CA GLY A 29 -16.25 -4.78 -32.25
C GLY A 29 -15.19 -5.85 -32.53
N LEU A 30 -14.79 -6.60 -31.50
CA LEU A 30 -13.92 -7.77 -31.61
C LEU A 30 -14.69 -9.04 -31.23
N SER A 31 -14.45 -10.14 -31.94
CA SER A 31 -14.82 -11.47 -31.46
C SER A 31 -13.85 -11.89 -30.37
N TYR A 32 -14.35 -12.21 -29.18
CA TYR A 32 -13.49 -12.62 -28.07
C TYR A 32 -14.06 -13.79 -27.28
N GLU A 33 -13.17 -14.45 -26.55
CA GLU A 33 -13.52 -15.43 -25.52
C GLU A 33 -12.82 -15.08 -24.21
N ILE A 34 -13.39 -15.52 -23.10
CA ILE A 34 -12.79 -15.41 -21.77
C ILE A 34 -12.60 -16.82 -21.23
N ILE A 35 -11.37 -17.13 -20.82
CA ILE A 35 -10.97 -18.40 -20.23
C ILE A 35 -10.54 -18.13 -18.79
N VAL A 36 -11.30 -18.63 -17.83
CA VAL A 36 -11.02 -18.51 -16.40
C VAL A 36 -10.48 -19.84 -15.87
N ILE A 37 -9.28 -19.81 -15.31
CA ILE A 37 -8.66 -20.96 -14.65
C ILE A 37 -8.76 -20.77 -13.14
N ASP A 38 -9.64 -21.53 -12.49
CA ASP A 38 -9.73 -21.56 -11.04
C ASP A 38 -8.62 -22.43 -10.45
N ASN A 39 -7.70 -21.80 -9.73
CA ASN A 39 -6.51 -22.45 -9.20
C ASN A 39 -6.75 -23.03 -7.79
N ALA A 40 -7.88 -23.74 -7.61
CA ALA A 40 -8.40 -24.29 -6.36
C ALA A 40 -8.84 -23.22 -5.33
N SER A 41 -9.77 -22.34 -5.72
CA SER A 41 -10.35 -21.35 -4.80
C SER A 41 -11.29 -22.00 -3.77
N LYS A 42 -11.40 -21.36 -2.58
CA LYS A 42 -12.21 -21.83 -1.45
C LYS A 42 -13.14 -20.75 -0.88
N ASP A 43 -13.24 -19.62 -1.57
CA ASP A 43 -14.01 -18.44 -1.14
C ASP A 43 -15.41 -18.36 -1.78
N GLY A 44 -15.80 -19.38 -2.55
CA GLY A 44 -17.06 -19.40 -3.28
C GLY A 44 -17.03 -18.57 -4.57
N SER A 45 -15.84 -18.31 -5.13
CA SER A 45 -15.68 -17.57 -6.40
C SER A 45 -16.49 -18.19 -7.54
N MET A 46 -16.37 -19.50 -7.72
CA MET A 46 -16.90 -20.18 -8.89
C MET A 46 -18.42 -20.31 -8.84
N GLU A 47 -18.96 -20.68 -7.69
CA GLU A 47 -20.41 -20.75 -7.44
C GLU A 47 -21.10 -19.41 -7.69
N HIS A 48 -20.38 -18.30 -7.49
CA HIS A 48 -20.89 -16.94 -7.63
C HIS A 48 -20.88 -16.41 -9.05
N ILE A 49 -19.89 -16.77 -9.87
CA ILE A 49 -19.73 -16.21 -11.22
C ILE A 49 -20.30 -17.10 -12.33
N VAL A 50 -20.33 -18.42 -12.16
CA VAL A 50 -20.68 -19.36 -13.25
C VAL A 50 -22.11 -19.17 -13.73
N SER A 51 -23.04 -18.86 -12.83
CA SER A 51 -24.43 -18.56 -13.19
C SER A 51 -24.62 -17.19 -13.84
N LYS A 52 -23.72 -16.23 -13.56
CA LYS A 52 -23.78 -14.86 -14.08
C LYS A 52 -23.14 -14.73 -15.47
N PHE A 53 -22.11 -15.52 -15.75
CA PHE A 53 -21.34 -15.47 -17.00
C PHE A 53 -21.23 -16.89 -17.59
N SER A 54 -22.32 -17.34 -18.22
CA SER A 54 -22.43 -18.69 -18.80
C SER A 54 -21.65 -18.88 -20.11
N ASP A 55 -21.23 -17.79 -20.74
CA ASP A 55 -20.45 -17.78 -21.99
C ASP A 55 -18.93 -17.72 -21.76
N VAL A 56 -18.48 -17.80 -20.50
CA VAL A 56 -17.07 -17.88 -20.12
C VAL A 56 -16.64 -19.34 -20.04
N ASN A 57 -15.44 -19.65 -20.53
CA ASN A 57 -14.84 -20.98 -20.45
C ASN A 57 -14.14 -21.17 -19.10
N TYR A 58 -14.56 -22.15 -18.31
CA TYR A 58 -14.01 -22.39 -16.97
C TYR A 58 -13.17 -23.67 -16.91
N ILE A 59 -11.98 -23.58 -16.32
CA ILE A 59 -11.09 -24.72 -16.00
C ILE A 59 -10.90 -24.76 -14.49
N TYR A 60 -11.05 -25.95 -13.89
CA TYR A 60 -10.96 -26.14 -12.44
C TYR A 60 -9.73 -26.98 -12.11
N ASN A 61 -8.80 -26.43 -11.32
CA ASN A 61 -7.68 -27.17 -10.78
C ASN A 61 -8.00 -27.71 -9.39
N GLU A 62 -7.55 -28.93 -9.09
CA GLU A 62 -7.70 -29.56 -7.76
C GLU A 62 -6.77 -28.93 -6.70
N SER A 63 -5.69 -28.29 -7.13
CA SER A 63 -4.72 -27.61 -6.27
C SER A 63 -4.17 -26.36 -6.94
N ASN A 64 -3.58 -25.45 -6.17
CA ASN A 64 -2.96 -24.24 -6.72
C ASN A 64 -1.63 -24.61 -7.41
N LEU A 65 -1.64 -24.61 -8.74
CA LEU A 65 -0.50 -24.99 -9.59
C LEU A 65 0.51 -23.85 -9.80
N GLY A 66 0.26 -22.65 -9.26
CA GLY A 66 1.02 -21.43 -9.56
C GLY A 66 0.52 -20.70 -10.82
N PHE A 67 1.06 -19.50 -11.05
CA PHE A 67 0.56 -18.58 -12.09
C PHE A 67 0.90 -19.05 -13.51
N ALA A 68 2.15 -19.45 -13.77
CA ALA A 68 2.60 -19.86 -15.10
C ALA A 68 1.87 -21.12 -15.61
N LYS A 69 1.77 -22.15 -14.77
CA LYS A 69 1.10 -23.41 -15.14
C LYS A 69 -0.38 -23.20 -15.45
N ALA A 70 -1.07 -22.41 -14.64
CA ALA A 70 -2.48 -22.09 -14.85
C ALA A 70 -2.70 -21.27 -16.13
N ASN A 71 -1.85 -20.26 -16.40
CA ASN A 71 -1.91 -19.52 -17.66
C ASN A 71 -1.64 -20.42 -18.86
N ASN A 72 -0.64 -21.32 -18.79
CA ASN A 72 -0.35 -22.25 -19.88
C ASN A 72 -1.51 -23.20 -20.21
N GLN A 73 -2.36 -23.55 -19.23
CA GLN A 73 -3.60 -24.29 -19.50
C GLN A 73 -4.55 -23.48 -20.39
N GLY A 74 -4.73 -22.20 -20.08
CA GLY A 74 -5.52 -21.27 -20.90
C GLY A 74 -4.89 -21.04 -22.28
N LEU A 75 -3.58 -20.85 -22.35
CA LEU A 75 -2.85 -20.58 -23.60
C LEU A 75 -3.01 -21.72 -24.62
N LYS A 76 -3.06 -22.97 -24.14
CA LYS A 76 -3.26 -24.15 -25.00
C LYS A 76 -4.67 -24.24 -25.58
N LEU A 77 -5.66 -23.61 -24.96
CA LEU A 77 -7.06 -23.62 -25.39
C LEU A 77 -7.48 -22.35 -26.13
N ALA A 78 -6.75 -21.26 -25.94
CA ALA A 78 -7.02 -19.98 -26.58
C ALA A 78 -7.09 -20.10 -28.10
N LEU A 79 -8.09 -19.45 -28.72
CA LEU A 79 -8.36 -19.43 -30.16
C LEU A 79 -8.16 -18.05 -30.82
N GLY A 80 -8.01 -16.98 -30.04
CA GLY A 80 -7.87 -15.59 -30.50
C GLY A 80 -6.53 -15.28 -31.17
N ASP A 81 -6.54 -14.45 -32.22
CA ASP A 81 -5.31 -13.97 -32.89
C ASP A 81 -4.40 -13.15 -31.95
N TYR A 82 -5.01 -12.49 -30.96
CA TYR A 82 -4.35 -11.86 -29.83
C TYR A 82 -4.72 -12.56 -28.53
N ILE A 83 -3.77 -12.57 -27.59
CA ILE A 83 -3.92 -13.19 -26.30
C ILE A 83 -3.66 -12.14 -25.23
N LEU A 84 -4.59 -12.01 -24.29
CA LEU A 84 -4.47 -11.16 -23.12
C LEU A 84 -4.37 -12.03 -21.86
N ILE A 85 -3.22 -12.02 -21.20
CA ILE A 85 -3.11 -12.49 -19.81
C ILE A 85 -3.55 -11.34 -18.91
N LEU A 86 -4.56 -11.59 -18.08
CA LEU A 86 -5.18 -10.59 -17.23
C LEU A 86 -5.33 -11.13 -15.80
N ASN A 87 -4.91 -10.32 -14.82
CA ASN A 87 -5.11 -10.67 -13.43
C ASN A 87 -6.60 -10.57 -13.02
N PRO A 88 -7.07 -11.42 -12.08
CA PRO A 88 -8.47 -11.47 -11.63
C PRO A 88 -8.87 -10.29 -10.74
N ASP A 89 -7.96 -9.37 -10.44
CA ASP A 89 -8.14 -8.16 -9.64
C ASP A 89 -7.85 -6.89 -10.44
N THR A 90 -8.33 -6.86 -11.69
CA THR A 90 -8.14 -5.74 -12.61
C THR A 90 -9.45 -5.17 -13.12
N ILE A 91 -9.44 -3.90 -13.53
CA ILE A 91 -10.55 -3.27 -14.25
C ILE A 91 -10.01 -2.65 -15.52
N VAL A 92 -10.50 -3.14 -16.65
CA VAL A 92 -10.13 -2.63 -17.97
C VAL A 92 -10.88 -1.32 -18.23
N LYS A 93 -10.16 -0.27 -18.65
CA LYS A 93 -10.81 0.99 -19.09
C LYS A 93 -11.34 0.86 -20.52
N GLU A 94 -12.31 1.71 -20.87
CA GLU A 94 -12.94 1.73 -22.19
C GLU A 94 -11.90 1.85 -23.32
N LYS A 95 -12.05 1.03 -24.37
CA LYS A 95 -11.17 0.94 -25.55
C LYS A 95 -9.72 0.53 -25.29
N SER A 96 -9.33 0.26 -24.04
CA SER A 96 -7.93 -0.05 -23.71
C SER A 96 -7.39 -1.24 -24.51
N ILE A 97 -8.18 -2.32 -24.61
CA ILE A 97 -7.76 -3.53 -25.33
C ILE A 97 -7.75 -3.28 -26.84
N ASP A 98 -8.80 -2.65 -27.38
CA ASP A 98 -8.93 -2.38 -28.81
C ASP A 98 -7.79 -1.49 -29.34
N MET A 99 -7.45 -0.42 -28.59
CA MET A 99 -6.33 0.47 -28.93
C MET A 99 -4.99 -0.25 -28.95
N LEU A 100 -4.76 -1.18 -28.01
CA LEU A 100 -3.51 -1.94 -27.96
C LEU A 100 -3.43 -3.02 -29.06
N ILE A 101 -4.55 -3.65 -29.42
CA ILE A 101 -4.61 -4.55 -30.57
C ILE A 101 -4.30 -3.77 -31.85
N ASP A 102 -4.91 -2.60 -32.05
CA ASP A 102 -4.62 -1.73 -33.19
C ASP A 102 -3.16 -1.26 -33.23
N TYR A 103 -2.56 -1.02 -32.06
CA TYR A 103 -1.14 -0.73 -31.94
C TYR A 103 -0.29 -1.93 -32.39
N LEU A 104 -0.55 -3.14 -31.87
CA LEU A 104 0.17 -4.36 -32.26
C LEU A 104 0.04 -4.68 -33.76
N LYS A 105 -1.13 -4.40 -34.37
CA LYS A 105 -1.32 -4.53 -35.82
C LYS A 105 -0.40 -3.61 -36.63
N LYS A 106 -0.13 -2.40 -36.12
CA LYS A 106 0.74 -1.40 -36.78
C LYS A 106 2.22 -1.59 -36.47
N HIS A 107 2.54 -2.31 -35.40
CA HIS A 107 3.89 -2.54 -34.90
C HIS A 107 4.18 -4.05 -34.78
N PRO A 108 4.32 -4.78 -35.90
CA PRO A 108 4.52 -6.23 -35.89
C PRO A 108 5.86 -6.65 -35.23
N GLU A 109 6.82 -5.73 -35.07
CA GLU A 109 8.04 -5.97 -34.30
C GLU A 109 7.78 -6.08 -32.79
N THR A 110 6.63 -5.60 -32.31
CA THR A 110 6.23 -5.62 -30.90
C THR A 110 5.51 -6.94 -30.61
N GLY A 111 6.23 -7.87 -30.00
CA GLY A 111 5.68 -9.18 -29.66
C GLY A 111 4.76 -9.14 -28.44
N LEU A 112 4.95 -8.18 -27.54
CA LEU A 112 4.14 -8.00 -26.34
C LEU A 112 3.99 -6.52 -26.01
N ALA A 113 2.75 -6.08 -25.81
CA ALA A 113 2.41 -4.76 -25.32
C ALA A 113 1.77 -4.84 -23.93
N THR A 114 2.12 -3.88 -23.08
CA THR A 114 1.38 -3.58 -21.86
C THR A 114 0.89 -2.13 -21.89
N CYS A 115 0.10 -1.78 -20.89
CA CYS A 115 -0.56 -0.49 -20.78
C CYS A 115 -0.18 0.22 -19.50
N LYS A 116 -0.76 1.40 -19.27
CA LYS A 116 -0.64 2.10 -17.99
C LYS A 116 -1.44 1.33 -16.93
N ILE A 117 -0.72 0.67 -16.02
CA ILE A 117 -1.36 -0.02 -14.90
C ILE A 117 -1.44 0.95 -13.74
N ILE A 118 -2.64 1.31 -13.35
CA ILE A 118 -2.93 2.30 -12.32
C ILE A 118 -3.33 1.53 -11.07
N GLY A 119 -2.66 1.81 -9.95
CA GLY A 119 -3.11 1.33 -8.66
C GLY A 119 -4.44 2.00 -8.28
N PRO A 120 -5.21 1.41 -7.38
CA PRO A 120 -6.47 1.98 -6.94
C PRO A 120 -6.31 3.42 -6.38
N GLU A 121 -5.16 3.75 -5.81
CA GLU A 121 -4.81 5.11 -5.38
C GLU A 121 -4.62 6.16 -6.51
N GLY A 122 -4.90 5.81 -7.77
CA GLY A 122 -4.66 6.67 -8.93
C GLY A 122 -3.18 6.85 -9.29
N THR A 123 -2.28 6.08 -8.67
CA THR A 123 -0.83 6.14 -8.91
C THR A 123 -0.38 5.04 -9.85
N LEU A 124 0.63 5.32 -10.69
CA LEU A 124 1.18 4.33 -11.60
C LEU A 124 1.78 3.14 -10.84
N ASP A 125 1.42 1.94 -11.27
CA ASP A 125 2.14 0.74 -10.94
C ASP A 125 3.43 0.64 -11.74
N ALA A 126 4.54 1.05 -11.13
CA ALA A 126 5.88 0.90 -11.70
C ALA A 126 6.24 -0.57 -12.08
N SER A 127 5.44 -1.54 -11.60
CA SER A 127 5.10 -2.84 -12.18
C SER A 127 5.20 -3.01 -13.68
N CYS A 128 4.50 -2.09 -14.34
CA CYS A 128 4.15 -2.20 -15.75
C CYS A 128 5.37 -2.06 -16.65
N HIS A 129 6.45 -1.43 -16.20
CA HIS A 129 7.68 -1.29 -16.98
C HIS A 129 8.92 -1.64 -16.14
N ARG A 130 9.60 -2.71 -16.50
CA ARG A 130 10.78 -3.21 -15.79
C ARG A 130 11.95 -3.46 -16.73
N SER A 131 13.15 -3.35 -16.17
CA SER A 131 14.35 -3.93 -16.76
C SER A 131 14.51 -5.39 -16.36
N PHE A 132 15.26 -6.17 -17.14
CA PHE A 132 15.70 -7.47 -16.65
C PHE A 132 16.54 -7.30 -15.36
N PRO A 133 16.38 -8.21 -14.39
CA PRO A 133 17.09 -8.12 -13.13
C PRO A 133 18.60 -8.28 -13.36
N THR A 134 19.35 -7.24 -13.02
CA THR A 134 20.82 -7.25 -12.88
C THR A 134 21.17 -7.20 -11.38
N ILE A 135 22.41 -7.56 -11.01
CA ILE A 135 22.89 -7.42 -9.62
C ILE A 135 22.58 -6.03 -9.08
N TRP A 136 22.97 -5.02 -9.86
CA TRP A 136 22.92 -3.63 -9.43
C TRP A 136 21.50 -3.10 -9.31
N ASN A 137 20.66 -3.29 -10.33
CA ASN A 137 19.29 -2.77 -10.29
C ASN A 137 18.43 -3.51 -9.25
N SER A 138 18.69 -4.80 -9.03
CA SER A 138 18.02 -5.60 -8.00
C SER A 138 18.43 -5.12 -6.61
N PHE A 139 19.73 -4.86 -6.39
CA PHE A 139 20.22 -4.25 -5.14
C PHE A 139 19.58 -2.90 -4.89
N CYS A 140 19.54 -2.01 -5.88
CA CYS A 140 18.94 -0.69 -5.72
C CYS A 140 17.43 -0.77 -5.41
N HIS A 141 16.72 -1.70 -6.05
CA HIS A 141 15.30 -1.93 -5.78
C HIS A 141 15.05 -2.47 -4.37
N LEU A 142 15.79 -3.51 -3.96
CA LEU A 142 15.58 -4.21 -2.69
C LEU A 142 16.02 -3.40 -1.46
N SER A 143 17.11 -2.63 -1.59
CA SER A 143 17.58 -1.72 -0.53
C SER A 143 16.69 -0.48 -0.38
N GLY A 144 15.87 -0.17 -1.40
CA GLY A 144 15.07 1.05 -1.48
C GLY A 144 15.82 2.27 -2.03
N LEU A 145 17.06 2.10 -2.49
CA LEU A 145 17.87 3.15 -3.11
C LEU A 145 17.20 3.76 -4.34
N SER A 146 16.45 2.94 -5.11
CA SER A 146 15.65 3.42 -6.24
C SER A 146 14.61 4.47 -5.85
N ARG A 147 14.07 4.41 -4.62
CA ARG A 147 13.10 5.40 -4.10
C ARG A 147 13.76 6.68 -3.63
N LEU A 148 15.05 6.63 -3.27
CA LEU A 148 15.82 7.82 -2.90
C LEU A 148 16.28 8.59 -4.15
N PHE A 149 16.46 7.90 -5.27
CA PHE A 149 16.93 8.47 -6.53
C PHE A 149 16.04 8.03 -7.72
N PRO A 150 14.74 8.40 -7.72
CA PRO A 150 13.77 7.91 -8.72
C PRO A 150 14.10 8.37 -10.15
N ASP A 151 14.65 9.58 -10.32
CA ASP A 151 15.00 10.12 -11.63
C ASP A 151 16.31 9.58 -12.21
N SER A 152 17.04 8.73 -11.46
CA SER A 152 18.33 8.20 -11.89
C SER A 152 18.19 6.93 -12.72
N LYS A 153 18.74 6.97 -13.93
CA LYS A 153 18.89 5.77 -14.78
C LYS A 153 19.77 4.68 -14.15
N VAL A 154 20.64 5.04 -13.22
CA VAL A 154 21.56 4.12 -12.56
C VAL A 154 20.87 3.43 -11.37
N PHE A 155 20.16 4.18 -10.53
CA PHE A 155 19.60 3.66 -9.29
C PHE A 155 18.14 3.19 -9.41
N ALA A 156 17.37 3.72 -10.37
CA ALA A 156 15.97 3.41 -10.54
C ALA A 156 15.65 2.57 -11.79
N SER A 157 16.66 1.91 -12.37
CA SER A 157 16.51 1.10 -13.59
C SER A 157 15.63 -0.13 -13.45
N TYR A 158 15.51 -0.75 -12.28
CA TYR A 158 14.71 -1.99 -12.15
C TYR A 158 13.25 -1.79 -12.57
N ASN A 159 12.61 -0.73 -12.07
CA ASN A 159 11.24 -0.33 -12.45
C ASN A 159 11.23 0.90 -13.36
N LEU A 160 12.37 1.26 -13.96
CA LEU A 160 12.49 2.39 -14.87
C LEU A 160 11.84 3.70 -14.36
N LEU A 161 11.99 4.06 -13.08
CA LEU A 161 11.21 5.17 -12.47
C LEU A 161 11.48 6.55 -13.10
N TYR A 162 12.55 6.67 -13.87
CA TYR A 162 12.90 7.87 -14.65
C TYR A 162 12.13 7.99 -15.96
N LEU A 163 11.39 6.94 -16.36
CA LEU A 163 10.54 6.97 -17.54
C LEU A 163 9.30 7.81 -17.23
N LYS A 164 8.91 8.66 -18.18
CA LYS A 164 7.66 9.42 -18.05
C LYS A 164 6.47 8.50 -18.33
N ASP A 165 5.47 8.58 -17.45
CA ASP A 165 4.26 7.75 -17.48
C ASP A 165 3.49 7.79 -18.81
N ASP A 166 3.55 8.89 -19.57
CA ASP A 166 2.77 9.05 -20.82
C ASP A 166 3.60 8.81 -22.08
N ARG A 167 4.78 8.18 -21.94
CA ARG A 167 5.68 7.94 -23.06
C ARG A 167 5.71 6.46 -23.45
N ILE A 168 5.39 6.17 -24.72
CA ILE A 168 5.64 4.85 -25.31
C ILE A 168 7.14 4.55 -25.23
N ALA A 169 7.48 3.37 -24.72
CA ALA A 169 8.86 2.96 -24.57
C ALA A 169 9.03 1.45 -24.71
N GLU A 170 10.13 1.04 -25.35
CA GLU A 170 10.60 -0.33 -25.23
C GLU A 170 11.09 -0.58 -23.80
N VAL A 171 10.65 -1.69 -23.22
CA VAL A 171 11.00 -2.15 -21.88
C VAL A 171 11.49 -3.60 -21.96
N ASP A 172 12.11 -4.12 -20.90
CA ASP A 172 12.59 -5.50 -20.93
C ASP A 172 11.54 -6.49 -20.44
N ALA A 173 10.75 -6.08 -19.44
CA ALA A 173 9.73 -6.91 -18.84
C ALA A 173 8.54 -6.07 -18.39
N VAL A 174 7.36 -6.67 -18.38
CA VAL A 174 6.11 -6.07 -17.91
C VAL A 174 5.46 -6.97 -16.87
N SER A 175 4.53 -6.44 -16.09
CA SER A 175 3.81 -7.21 -15.06
C SER A 175 2.89 -8.25 -15.68
N GLY A 176 2.82 -9.46 -15.10
CA GLY A 176 1.82 -10.48 -15.44
C GLY A 176 0.37 -10.06 -15.19
N SER A 177 0.13 -8.90 -14.58
CA SER A 177 -1.22 -8.37 -14.39
C SER A 177 -1.92 -7.92 -15.67
N PHE A 178 -1.16 -7.56 -16.70
CA PHE A 178 -1.69 -7.25 -18.03
C PHE A 178 -0.60 -7.47 -19.09
N MET A 179 -0.77 -8.49 -19.91
CA MET A 179 0.11 -8.77 -21.06
C MET A 179 -0.73 -9.07 -22.30
N LEU A 180 -0.68 -8.18 -23.29
CA LEU A 180 -1.32 -8.41 -24.59
C LEU A 180 -0.23 -8.76 -25.62
N PHE A 181 -0.39 -9.87 -26.32
CA PHE A 181 0.57 -10.32 -27.32
C PHE A 181 -0.12 -11.04 -28.48
N SER A 182 0.57 -11.15 -29.62
CA SER A 182 0.08 -11.93 -30.77
C SER A 182 0.20 -13.43 -30.50
N ARG A 183 -0.76 -14.21 -31.01
CA ARG A 183 -0.71 -15.68 -31.03
C ARG A 183 0.59 -16.22 -31.63
N GLU A 184 1.23 -15.49 -32.54
CA GLU A 184 2.51 -15.91 -33.15
C GLU A 184 3.59 -16.25 -32.10
N ILE A 185 3.56 -15.60 -30.93
CA ILE A 185 4.45 -15.91 -29.80
C ILE A 185 4.26 -17.35 -29.32
N ILE A 186 3.01 -17.80 -29.21
CA ILE A 186 2.67 -19.16 -28.79
C ILE A 186 2.95 -20.16 -29.91
N ASP A 187 2.68 -19.80 -31.17
CA ASP A 187 2.95 -20.66 -32.33
C ASP A 187 4.46 -20.93 -32.50
N LYS A 188 5.31 -20.00 -32.07
CA LYS A 188 6.77 -20.17 -31.96
C LYS A 188 7.21 -21.00 -30.74
N GLY A 189 6.27 -21.54 -29.97
CA GLY A 189 6.52 -22.38 -28.81
C GLY A 189 6.95 -21.61 -27.55
N VAL A 190 6.74 -20.30 -27.49
CA VAL A 190 7.07 -19.50 -26.30
C VAL A 190 5.90 -19.53 -25.32
N TYR A 191 6.03 -20.31 -24.24
CA TYR A 191 5.05 -20.41 -23.16
C TYR A 191 5.60 -19.82 -21.86
N MET A 192 4.72 -19.54 -20.89
CA MET A 192 5.18 -19.10 -19.57
C MET A 192 6.01 -20.20 -18.91
N PRO A 193 7.16 -19.89 -18.31
CA PRO A 193 8.02 -20.90 -17.72
C PRO A 193 7.43 -21.45 -16.42
N GLU A 194 7.22 -22.78 -16.39
CA GLU A 194 6.55 -23.47 -15.28
C GLU A 194 7.45 -23.76 -14.08
N ASP A 195 8.75 -23.41 -14.16
CA ASP A 195 9.74 -23.56 -13.08
C ASP A 195 9.44 -22.64 -11.89
N TYR A 196 8.62 -21.60 -12.09
CA TYR A 196 8.27 -20.59 -11.11
C TYR A 196 6.90 -20.90 -10.50
N PHE A 197 6.82 -20.87 -9.18
CA PHE A 197 5.53 -20.95 -8.50
C PHE A 197 4.75 -19.61 -8.59
N MET A 198 5.44 -18.49 -8.34
CA MET A 198 4.88 -17.14 -8.37
C MET A 198 6.02 -16.10 -8.39
N TYR A 199 5.81 -14.99 -9.10
CA TYR A 199 6.78 -13.93 -9.37
C TYR A 199 7.94 -14.36 -10.28
N GLY A 200 8.33 -13.53 -11.24
CA GLY A 200 9.49 -13.78 -12.11
C GLY A 200 9.19 -14.64 -13.34
N GLU A 201 8.10 -15.42 -13.35
CA GLU A 201 7.59 -16.08 -14.57
C GLU A 201 7.28 -15.09 -15.68
N ASP A 202 6.78 -13.92 -15.30
CA ASP A 202 6.48 -12.79 -16.17
C ASP A 202 7.76 -12.22 -16.80
N ILE A 203 8.81 -12.02 -15.99
CA ILE A 203 10.13 -11.57 -16.45
C ILE A 203 10.76 -12.58 -17.39
N ASP A 204 10.70 -13.88 -17.06
CA ASP A 204 11.30 -14.94 -17.89
C ASP A 204 10.51 -15.20 -19.18
N PHE A 205 9.18 -15.03 -19.15
CA PHE A 205 8.36 -15.02 -20.37
C PHE A 205 8.75 -13.86 -21.29
N CYS A 206 8.87 -12.65 -20.76
CA CYS A 206 9.37 -11.48 -21.50
C CYS A 206 10.78 -11.72 -22.08
N TYR A 207 11.67 -12.34 -21.30
CA TYR A 207 13.02 -12.67 -21.75
C TYR A 207 13.02 -13.66 -22.92
N GLN A 208 12.14 -14.66 -22.90
CA GLN A 208 11.99 -15.61 -24.02
C GLN A 208 11.43 -14.93 -25.26
N ILE A 209 10.47 -14.01 -25.13
CA ILE A 209 9.93 -13.21 -26.25
C ILE A 209 11.03 -12.36 -26.89
N LYS A 210 11.83 -11.63 -26.09
CA LYS A 210 12.96 -10.86 -26.62
C LYS A 210 14.01 -11.72 -27.32
N LYS A 211 14.26 -12.95 -26.83
CA LYS A 211 15.16 -13.90 -27.50
C LYS A 211 14.69 -14.33 -28.90
N GLN A 212 13.39 -14.27 -29.17
CA GLN A 212 12.84 -14.50 -30.51
C GLN A 212 12.96 -13.27 -31.44
N GLY A 213 13.57 -12.17 -30.97
CA GLY A 213 13.79 -10.95 -31.75
C GLY A 213 12.67 -9.92 -31.66
N TYR A 214 11.65 -10.15 -30.83
CA TYR A 214 10.55 -9.20 -30.63
C TYR A 214 10.88 -8.12 -29.61
N LYS A 215 10.26 -6.97 -29.77
CA LYS A 215 10.21 -5.92 -28.75
C LYS A 215 9.12 -6.19 -27.73
N ILE A 216 9.31 -5.60 -26.56
CA ILE A 216 8.29 -5.51 -25.51
C ILE A 216 8.09 -4.04 -25.23
N GLU A 217 6.85 -3.56 -25.32
CA GLU A 217 6.57 -2.14 -25.27
C GLU A 217 5.55 -1.78 -24.19
N TYR A 218 5.87 -0.72 -23.46
CA TYR A 218 4.94 0.01 -22.61
C TYR A 218 4.20 1.03 -23.47
N VAL A 219 2.89 0.88 -23.59
CA VAL A 219 2.05 1.69 -24.49
C VAL A 219 0.97 2.42 -23.66
N PRO A 220 1.26 3.62 -23.12
CA PRO A 220 0.35 4.37 -22.24
C PRO A 220 -0.76 5.11 -22.99
N ILE A 221 -1.24 4.54 -24.10
CA ILE A 221 -2.47 4.99 -24.78
C ILE A 221 -3.72 4.34 -24.17
N ALA A 222 -3.50 3.30 -23.37
CA ALA A 222 -4.50 2.50 -22.71
C ALA A 222 -4.17 2.39 -21.22
N ASP A 223 -5.21 2.25 -20.41
CA ASP A 223 -5.10 2.17 -18.95
C ASP A 223 -5.87 0.95 -18.41
N VAL A 224 -5.38 0.41 -17.30
CA VAL A 224 -6.07 -0.62 -16.49
C VAL A 224 -5.87 -0.31 -15.02
N ILE A 225 -6.90 -0.50 -14.20
CA ILE A 225 -6.77 -0.44 -12.73
C ILE A 225 -6.39 -1.83 -12.22
N HIS A 226 -5.43 -1.95 -11.31
CA HIS A 226 -5.04 -3.22 -10.70
C HIS A 226 -4.99 -3.11 -9.17
N TYR A 227 -5.85 -3.86 -8.48
CA TYR A 227 -6.01 -3.80 -7.02
C TYR A 227 -4.89 -4.48 -6.23
N ARG A 228 -3.90 -5.10 -6.91
CA ARG A 228 -2.69 -5.74 -6.38
C ARG A 228 -2.83 -6.63 -5.14
N GLY A 229 -2.32 -7.85 -5.27
CA GLY A 229 -2.03 -8.70 -4.11
C GLY A 229 -3.28 -9.18 -3.37
N GLN A 230 -4.44 -9.15 -4.05
CA GLN A 230 -5.71 -9.62 -3.50
C GLN A 230 -5.65 -11.11 -3.13
N SER A 231 -5.02 -11.92 -3.98
CA SER A 231 -4.78 -13.35 -3.76
C SER A 231 -3.63 -13.67 -2.79
N SER A 232 -2.82 -12.68 -2.40
CA SER A 232 -1.53 -12.88 -1.71
C SER A 232 -1.50 -12.37 -0.25
N LYS A 233 -2.64 -11.91 0.29
CA LYS A 233 -2.76 -11.14 1.56
C LYS A 233 -2.21 -11.77 2.84
N LYS A 234 -1.73 -13.03 2.84
CA LYS A 234 -1.49 -13.78 4.10
C LYS A 234 -0.06 -13.88 4.62
N ASP A 235 1.00 -13.55 3.87
CA ASP A 235 2.36 -13.62 4.42
C ASP A 235 3.42 -12.81 3.64
N LYS A 236 3.69 -11.57 4.07
CA LYS A 236 4.70 -10.68 3.44
C LYS A 236 6.12 -11.28 3.44
N ILE A 237 6.45 -12.15 4.39
CA ILE A 237 7.76 -12.82 4.46
C ILE A 237 7.83 -13.90 3.38
N LYS A 238 6.75 -14.69 3.24
CA LYS A 238 6.63 -15.71 2.19
C LYS A 238 6.67 -15.11 0.78
N LEU A 239 5.98 -13.99 0.54
CA LEU A 239 6.00 -13.30 -0.76
C LEU A 239 7.40 -12.82 -1.14
N ARG A 240 8.13 -12.24 -0.17
CA ARG A 240 9.53 -11.87 -0.37
C ARG A 240 10.39 -13.08 -0.67
N LYS A 241 10.21 -14.19 0.07
CA LYS A 241 10.90 -15.45 -0.20
C LYS A 241 10.66 -15.93 -1.63
N TYR A 242 9.41 -15.94 -2.11
CA TYR A 242 9.09 -16.32 -3.48
C TYR A 242 9.77 -15.41 -4.49
N PHE A 243 9.68 -14.09 -4.34
CA PHE A 243 10.40 -13.15 -5.19
C PHE A 243 11.91 -13.47 -5.28
N PHE A 244 12.55 -13.78 -4.14
CA PHE A 244 13.98 -14.12 -4.11
C PHE A 244 14.31 -15.46 -4.76
N GLU A 245 13.51 -16.50 -4.51
CA GLU A 245 13.63 -17.81 -5.15
C GLU A 245 13.55 -17.64 -6.68
N SER A 246 12.58 -16.86 -7.15
CA SER A 246 12.38 -16.58 -8.57
C SER A 246 13.55 -15.84 -9.20
N MET A 247 14.15 -14.86 -8.51
CA MET A 247 15.36 -14.20 -9.03
C MET A 247 16.53 -15.19 -9.15
N LYS A 248 16.67 -16.15 -8.23
CA LYS A 248 17.70 -17.20 -8.33
C LYS A 248 17.45 -18.14 -9.51
N ILE A 249 16.19 -18.53 -9.75
CA ILE A 249 15.80 -19.36 -10.91
C ILE A 249 16.13 -18.63 -12.21
N PHE A 250 15.68 -17.38 -12.35
CA PHE A 250 15.95 -16.55 -13.53
C PHE A 250 17.45 -16.47 -13.81
N VAL A 251 18.25 -16.21 -12.78
CA VAL A 251 19.69 -16.05 -12.96
C VAL A 251 20.37 -17.34 -13.39
N LYS A 252 20.02 -18.45 -12.74
CA LYS A 252 20.56 -19.77 -13.05
C LYS A 252 20.24 -20.19 -14.49
N LYS A 253 19.04 -19.84 -14.97
CA LYS A 253 18.53 -20.21 -16.29
C LYS A 253 19.08 -19.33 -17.41
N ASN A 254 19.21 -18.02 -17.18
CA ASN A 254 19.40 -17.05 -18.24
C ASN A 254 20.80 -16.42 -18.31
N TYR A 255 21.62 -16.50 -17.25
CA TYR A 255 23.02 -16.02 -17.26
C TYR A 255 24.03 -17.17 -17.31
N THR A 256 25.14 -16.95 -18.02
CA THR A 256 26.21 -17.94 -18.26
C THR A 256 26.84 -18.47 -16.96
N SER A 257 27.16 -19.77 -16.95
CA SER A 257 27.71 -20.52 -15.81
C SER A 257 28.97 -19.92 -15.18
N LYS A 258 29.79 -19.20 -15.95
CA LYS A 258 31.08 -18.66 -15.49
C LYS A 258 30.95 -17.52 -14.46
N TYR A 259 29.81 -16.81 -14.44
CA TYR A 259 29.56 -15.70 -13.51
C TYR A 259 28.37 -15.97 -12.57
N SER A 260 27.69 -17.12 -12.72
CA SER A 260 26.51 -17.46 -11.92
C SER A 260 26.82 -17.56 -10.43
N PHE A 261 28.02 -18.00 -10.05
CA PHE A 261 28.45 -18.08 -8.66
C PHE A 261 28.58 -16.69 -8.02
N PHE A 262 29.35 -15.78 -8.62
CA PHE A 262 29.52 -14.41 -8.10
C PHE A 262 28.21 -13.63 -8.11
N TYR A 263 27.41 -13.79 -9.17
CA TYR A 263 26.09 -13.17 -9.25
C TYR A 263 25.17 -13.68 -8.13
N LYS A 264 25.13 -14.99 -7.91
CA LYS A 264 24.37 -15.61 -6.83
C LYS A 264 24.86 -15.16 -5.45
N PHE A 265 26.18 -15.09 -5.25
CA PHE A 265 26.78 -14.63 -3.99
C PHE A 265 26.41 -13.18 -3.68
N ILE A 266 26.50 -12.27 -4.66
CA ILE A 266 26.13 -10.86 -4.46
C ILE A 266 24.62 -10.72 -4.25
N LEU A 267 23.80 -11.50 -4.98
CA LEU A 267 22.36 -11.57 -4.72
C LEU A 267 22.08 -12.04 -3.29
N ASP A 268 22.72 -13.12 -2.83
CA ASP A 268 22.54 -13.66 -1.48
C ASP A 268 22.93 -12.64 -0.40
N ILE A 269 24.04 -11.92 -0.58
CA ILE A 269 24.44 -10.81 0.31
C ILE A 269 23.42 -9.66 0.25
N THR A 270 22.97 -9.28 -0.94
CA THR A 270 21.97 -8.22 -1.13
C THR A 270 20.66 -8.57 -0.45
N ILE A 271 20.25 -9.84 -0.55
CA ILE A 271 19.06 -10.39 0.09
C ILE A 271 19.22 -10.34 1.61
N MET A 272 20.34 -10.84 2.13
CA MET A 272 20.66 -10.79 3.55
C MET A 272 20.64 -9.34 4.08
N PHE A 273 21.28 -8.42 3.37
CA PHE A 273 21.34 -7.01 3.74
C PHE A 273 19.96 -6.34 3.70
N SER A 274 19.16 -6.61 2.68
CA SER A 274 17.78 -6.09 2.57
C SER A 274 16.85 -6.64 3.65
N TYR A 275 17.07 -7.90 4.04
CA TYR A 275 16.40 -8.53 5.18
C TYR A 275 16.82 -7.87 6.50
N LEU A 276 18.12 -7.64 6.71
CA LEU A 276 18.65 -6.92 7.87
C LEU A 276 18.13 -5.49 7.96
N ILE A 277 18.03 -4.74 6.85
CA ILE A 277 17.40 -3.40 6.83
C ILE A 277 15.93 -3.50 7.23
N SER A 278 15.21 -4.52 6.76
CA SER A 278 13.78 -4.69 7.06
C SER A 278 13.55 -5.03 8.53
N ILE A 279 14.38 -5.89 9.11
CA ILE A 279 14.43 -6.13 10.56
C ILE A 279 14.83 -4.86 11.28
N GLY A 280 15.83 -4.13 10.78
CA GLY A 280 16.30 -2.87 11.32
C GLY A 280 15.19 -1.84 11.45
N LYS A 281 14.24 -1.77 10.50
CA LYS A 281 13.03 -0.92 10.60
C LYS A 281 12.07 -1.37 11.71
N ILE A 282 11.97 -2.67 11.95
CA ILE A 282 11.17 -3.24 13.05
C ILE A 282 11.87 -2.97 14.39
N ILE A 283 13.18 -3.19 14.47
CA ILE A 283 14.02 -2.88 15.64
C ILE A 283 13.96 -1.38 15.95
N PHE A 284 14.10 -0.52 14.94
CA PHE A 284 13.96 0.93 15.06
C PHE A 284 12.63 1.28 15.75
N ARG A 285 11.55 0.60 15.39
CA ARG A 285 10.23 0.89 15.93
C ARG A 285 10.01 0.32 17.34
N ILE A 286 10.49 -0.89 17.59
CA ILE A 286 10.36 -1.57 18.88
C ILE A 286 11.29 -0.96 19.93
N TYR A 287 12.49 -0.53 19.53
CA TYR A 287 13.53 -0.10 20.46
C TYR A 287 13.89 1.38 20.32
N LEU A 288 14.04 1.93 19.11
CA LEU A 288 14.48 3.32 18.97
C LEU A 288 13.41 4.32 19.40
N LEU A 289 12.12 4.12 19.08
CA LEU A 289 11.07 5.04 19.53
C LEU A 289 10.99 5.11 21.07
N PRO A 290 10.95 3.98 21.81
CA PRO A 290 11.09 4.01 23.26
C PRO A 290 12.38 4.66 23.76
N ILE A 291 13.53 4.42 23.11
CA ILE A 291 14.80 5.06 23.49
C ILE A 291 14.74 6.58 23.36
N ILE A 292 14.16 7.11 22.28
CA ILE A 292 14.00 8.56 22.10
C ILE A 292 13.06 9.14 23.17
N ASP A 293 12.01 8.41 23.58
CA ASP A 293 11.16 8.83 24.69
C ASP A 293 11.87 8.80 26.04
N ILE A 294 12.69 7.78 26.30
CA ILE A 294 13.54 7.71 27.50
C ILE A 294 14.49 8.92 27.54
N ILE A 295 15.12 9.25 26.41
CA ILE A 295 16.01 10.42 26.29
C ILE A 295 15.22 11.71 26.50
N SER A 296 14.03 11.85 25.88
CA SER A 296 13.16 13.02 26.02
C SER A 296 12.73 13.23 27.48
N TYR A 297 12.40 12.14 28.18
CA TYR A 297 12.10 12.17 29.61
C TYR A 297 13.32 12.60 30.43
N ALA A 298 14.50 12.01 30.18
CA ALA A 298 15.73 12.35 30.90
C ALA A 298 16.11 13.83 30.73
N VAL A 299 16.02 14.35 29.50
CA VAL A 299 16.24 15.77 29.20
C VAL A 299 15.21 16.65 29.91
N GLY A 300 13.92 16.27 29.87
CA GLY A 300 12.86 17.02 30.55
C GLY A 300 13.06 17.06 32.07
N LEU A 301 13.52 15.95 32.66
CA LEU A 301 13.81 15.81 34.07
C LEU A 301 14.98 16.70 34.52
N TRP A 302 16.11 16.66 33.81
CA TRP A 302 17.23 17.55 34.08
C TRP A 302 16.84 19.02 33.95
N THR A 303 16.05 19.36 32.93
CA THR A 303 15.56 20.72 32.71
C THR A 303 14.63 21.17 33.85
N ALA A 304 13.71 20.31 34.31
CA ALA A 304 12.81 20.61 35.40
C ALA A 304 13.55 20.85 36.72
N VAL A 305 14.57 20.04 37.04
CA VAL A 305 15.41 20.25 38.22
C VAL A 305 16.19 21.55 38.13
N PHE A 306 16.79 21.83 36.96
CA PHE A 306 17.52 23.07 36.73
C PHE A 306 16.63 24.31 36.89
N LEU A 307 15.42 24.30 36.33
CA LEU A 307 14.46 25.41 36.44
C LEU A 307 13.85 25.57 37.83
N TYR A 308 13.76 24.50 38.62
CA TYR A 308 13.24 24.57 39.99
C TYR A 308 14.27 25.12 40.99
N ARG A 309 15.57 25.02 40.68
CA ARG A 309 16.66 25.45 41.57
C ARG A 309 16.59 26.94 41.98
N PRO A 310 16.37 27.91 41.09
CA PRO A 310 16.22 29.32 41.47
C PRO A 310 15.06 29.56 42.45
N VAL A 311 13.97 28.81 42.32
CA VAL A 311 12.81 28.90 43.23
C VAL A 311 13.19 28.39 44.63
N LEU A 312 13.94 27.30 44.72
CA LEU A 312 14.43 26.78 46.00
C LEU A 312 15.41 27.73 46.68
N LEU A 313 16.29 28.38 45.91
CA LEU A 313 17.20 29.43 46.40
C LEU A 313 16.42 30.64 46.93
N PHE A 314 15.42 31.10 46.17
CA PHE A 314 14.57 32.24 46.57
C PHE A 314 13.77 31.96 47.85
N LEU A 315 13.28 30.73 48.01
CA LEU A 315 12.55 30.29 49.21
C LEU A 315 13.47 29.99 50.41
N GLY A 316 14.78 30.19 50.28
CA GLY A 316 15.76 29.90 51.34
C GLY A 316 15.87 28.42 51.72
N LYS A 317 15.44 27.51 50.83
CA LYS A 317 15.44 26.06 51.09
C LYS A 317 16.78 25.39 50.81
N ILE A 318 17.64 26.03 50.02
CA ILE A 318 19.00 25.58 49.68
C ILE A 318 19.92 26.81 49.61
N ASP A 319 21.21 26.63 49.86
CA ASP A 319 22.21 27.70 49.71
C ASP A 319 22.81 27.72 48.28
N LYS A 320 23.40 28.85 47.88
CA LYS A 320 24.08 29.03 46.57
C LYS A 320 25.20 28.01 46.36
N SER A 321 25.88 27.60 47.44
CA SER A 321 26.97 26.63 47.42
C SER A 321 26.49 25.17 47.31
N THR A 322 25.23 24.90 47.64
CA THR A 322 24.64 23.57 47.62
C THR A 322 24.12 23.27 46.21
N PHE A 323 24.83 22.45 45.45
CA PHE A 323 24.11 21.58 44.52
C PHE A 323 23.27 20.68 45.41
N PRO A 324 21.95 20.50 45.16
CA PRO A 324 21.18 19.59 46.00
C PRO A 324 21.95 18.28 46.08
N ASP A 325 22.19 17.77 47.30
CA ASP A 325 22.71 16.42 47.52
C ASP A 325 21.66 15.46 46.99
N ILE A 326 21.63 15.31 45.66
CA ILE A 326 20.73 14.41 44.97
C ILE A 326 21.28 13.04 45.31
N ASN A 327 20.58 12.33 46.19
CA ASN A 327 20.79 10.91 46.35
C ASN A 327 20.55 10.25 44.97
N LEU A 328 21.64 10.01 44.26
CA LEU A 328 21.62 9.58 42.87
C LEU A 328 20.91 8.24 42.72
N GLU A 329 21.06 7.35 43.70
CA GLU A 329 20.38 6.05 43.72
C GLU A 329 18.86 6.21 43.82
N MET A 330 18.41 7.07 44.73
CA MET A 330 16.97 7.38 44.88
C MET A 330 16.41 8.03 43.62
N TYR A 331 17.16 8.96 43.02
CA TYR A 331 16.75 9.66 41.82
C TYR A 331 16.66 8.74 40.60
N LEU A 332 17.65 7.86 40.40
CA LEU A 332 17.65 6.84 39.36
C LEU A 332 16.52 5.83 39.55
N GLY A 333 16.27 5.40 40.80
CA GLY A 333 15.17 4.49 41.13
C GLY A 333 13.80 5.08 40.83
N VAL A 334 13.54 6.31 41.28
CA VAL A 334 12.28 7.03 41.02
C VAL A 334 12.09 7.30 39.52
N SER A 335 13.14 7.72 38.83
CA SER A 335 13.09 8.01 37.39
C SER A 335 12.85 6.73 36.58
N GLY A 336 13.45 5.61 36.99
CA GLY A 336 13.20 4.30 36.40
C GLY A 336 11.74 3.87 36.49
N ILE A 337 11.08 4.08 37.63
CA ILE A 337 9.65 3.79 37.82
C ILE A 337 8.80 4.64 36.87
N TYR A 338 9.07 5.94 36.77
CA TYR A 338 8.32 6.83 35.88
C TYR A 338 8.53 6.53 34.40
N ILE A 339 9.76 6.21 34.00
CA ILE A 339 10.05 5.72 32.65
C ILE A 339 9.24 4.45 32.38
N ALA A 340 9.24 3.48 33.31
CA ALA A 340 8.48 2.24 33.16
C ALA A 340 6.97 2.49 32.98
N ILE A 341 6.40 3.44 33.75
CA ILE A 341 5.00 3.85 33.61
C ILE A 341 4.72 4.47 32.24
N ILE A 342 5.58 5.37 31.77
CA ILE A 342 5.43 6.01 30.45
C ILE A 342 5.46 4.94 29.35
N LEU A 343 6.46 4.05 29.38
CA LEU A 343 6.61 2.97 28.41
C LEU A 343 5.41 2.02 28.43
N LEU A 344 4.94 1.64 29.62
CA LEU A 344 3.77 0.77 29.79
C LEU A 344 2.51 1.42 29.23
N ILE A 345 2.24 2.68 29.57
CA ILE A 345 1.06 3.40 29.09
C ILE A 345 1.11 3.56 27.57
N PHE A 346 2.26 3.95 27.00
CA PHE A 346 2.43 4.04 25.54
C PHE A 346 2.26 2.68 24.86
N TYR A 347 2.70 1.59 25.48
CA TYR A 347 2.46 0.24 24.97
C TYR A 347 0.98 -0.16 25.03
N LEU A 348 0.29 0.08 26.14
CA LEU A 348 -1.12 -0.27 26.36
C LEU A 348 -2.05 0.55 25.45
N THR A 349 -1.75 1.84 25.28
CA THR A 349 -2.49 2.74 24.38
C THR A 349 -2.13 2.56 22.91
N GLY A 350 -1.16 1.69 22.59
CA GLY A 350 -0.80 1.33 21.23
C GLY A 350 0.13 2.32 20.52
N ILE A 351 0.69 3.30 21.21
CA ILE A 351 1.61 4.32 20.62
C ILE A 351 2.81 3.67 19.92
N TYR A 352 3.32 2.55 20.43
CA TYR A 352 4.42 1.81 19.80
C TYR A 352 3.95 0.72 18.82
N LYS A 353 2.69 0.29 18.92
CA LYS A 353 2.12 -0.84 18.13
C LYS A 353 1.53 -0.39 16.81
N GLU A 354 0.97 0.81 16.74
CA GLU A 354 0.26 1.31 15.56
C GLU A 354 1.19 1.98 14.57
N TYR A 355 1.02 1.63 13.29
CA TYR A 355 1.91 2.13 12.24
C TYR A 355 1.85 3.66 12.21
N LYS A 356 0.64 4.22 12.37
CA LYS A 356 0.33 5.64 12.43
C LYS A 356 0.39 6.18 13.86
N PHE A 357 1.07 7.32 14.04
CA PHE A 357 1.00 8.06 15.30
C PHE A 357 -0.36 8.74 15.46
N SER A 358 -1.03 8.51 16.59
CA SER A 358 -2.33 9.12 16.91
C SER A 358 -2.18 10.18 17.98
N TYR A 359 -2.44 11.45 17.62
CA TYR A 359 -2.47 12.57 18.57
C TYR A 359 -3.49 12.35 19.68
N LYS A 360 -4.66 11.79 19.37
CA LYS A 360 -5.69 11.48 20.36
C LYS A 360 -5.19 10.45 21.37
N LYS A 361 -4.58 9.37 20.89
CA LYS A 361 -4.02 8.33 21.78
C LYS A 361 -2.89 8.91 22.60
N PHE A 362 -2.01 9.73 22.02
CA PHE A 362 -0.91 10.35 22.74
C PHE A 362 -1.40 11.29 23.85
N ILE A 363 -2.40 12.14 23.57
CA ILE A 363 -3.01 13.01 24.58
C ILE A 363 -3.63 12.17 25.69
N LEU A 364 -4.36 11.11 25.34
CA LEU A 364 -4.93 10.18 26.32
C LEU A 364 -3.84 9.50 27.17
N SER A 365 -2.76 9.05 26.55
CA SER A 365 -1.59 8.49 27.24
C SER A 365 -0.96 9.51 28.18
N ALA A 366 -0.80 10.76 27.74
CA ALA A 366 -0.25 11.84 28.55
C ALA A 366 -1.12 12.14 29.78
N ILE A 367 -2.45 12.10 29.64
CA ILE A 367 -3.40 12.21 30.76
C ILE A 367 -3.21 11.05 31.73
N TYR A 368 -3.17 9.80 31.26
CA TYR A 368 -2.93 8.64 32.13
C TYR A 368 -1.57 8.71 32.84
N ILE A 369 -0.52 9.11 32.13
CA ILE A 369 0.81 9.33 32.70
C ILE A 369 0.73 10.36 33.82
N ALA A 370 0.13 11.52 33.57
CA ALA A 370 -0.01 12.57 34.57
C ALA A 370 -0.79 12.08 35.81
N LEU A 371 -1.94 11.42 35.62
CA LEU A 371 -2.78 10.93 36.71
C LEU A 371 -2.06 9.89 37.58
N ILE A 372 -1.44 8.88 36.96
CA ILE A 372 -0.73 7.81 37.67
C ILE A 372 0.49 8.38 38.41
N THR A 373 1.26 9.23 37.73
CA THR A 373 2.48 9.83 38.29
C THR A 373 2.14 10.74 39.48
N LEU A 374 1.11 11.58 39.38
CA LEU A 374 0.62 12.41 40.49
C LEU A 374 0.10 11.55 41.65
N SER A 375 -0.62 10.47 41.35
CA SER A 375 -1.16 9.55 42.38
C SER A 375 -0.04 8.86 43.16
N ILE A 376 1.01 8.39 42.48
CA ILE A 376 2.17 7.77 43.13
C ILE A 376 2.84 8.72 44.13
N THR A 377 2.95 10.01 43.81
CA THR A 377 3.51 11.00 44.78
C THR A 377 2.64 11.21 46.01
N TYR A 378 1.34 10.91 45.94
CA TYR A 378 0.42 11.00 47.07
C TYR A 378 0.53 9.77 47.99
N PHE A 379 0.49 8.57 47.41
CA PHE A 379 0.46 7.32 48.17
C PHE A 379 1.84 6.82 48.60
N MET A 380 2.88 7.12 47.82
CA MET A 380 4.24 6.67 48.10
C MET A 380 5.19 7.84 48.26
N LYS A 381 5.22 8.41 49.47
CA LYS A 381 6.08 9.55 49.83
C LYS A 381 7.58 9.30 49.59
N ILE A 382 8.00 8.03 49.62
CA ILE A 382 9.39 7.60 49.31
C ILE A 382 9.77 7.91 47.85
N PHE A 383 8.80 8.00 46.93
CA PHE A 383 9.06 8.30 45.51
C PHE A 383 8.55 9.69 45.10
N ALA A 384 8.18 10.54 46.07
CA ALA A 384 7.59 11.84 45.79
C ALA A 384 8.66 12.90 45.48
N TYR A 385 8.81 13.26 44.21
CA TYR A 385 9.35 14.58 43.88
C TYR A 385 8.46 15.68 44.46
N SER A 386 9.01 16.89 44.61
CA SER A 386 8.17 18.09 44.80
C SER A 386 7.12 18.13 43.69
N ARG A 387 5.85 18.34 44.04
CA ARG A 387 4.73 18.41 43.07
C ARG A 387 5.00 19.42 41.96
N ILE A 388 5.74 20.49 42.28
CA ILE A 388 6.17 21.52 41.33
C ILE A 388 7.19 20.94 40.33
N THR A 389 8.19 20.18 40.80
CA THR A 389 9.17 19.51 39.93
C THR A 389 8.48 18.51 39.01
N LEU A 390 7.47 17.79 39.51
CA LEU A 390 6.72 16.85 38.70
C LEU A 390 5.84 17.55 37.64
N ALA A 391 5.17 18.63 38.02
CA ALA A 391 4.41 19.43 37.06
C ALA A 391 5.32 19.98 35.95
N LEU A 392 6.48 20.56 36.33
CA LEU A 392 7.49 21.04 35.37
C LEU A 392 8.00 19.92 34.46
N LEU A 393 8.31 18.74 35.03
CA LEU A 393 8.75 17.57 34.26
C LEU A 393 7.72 17.18 33.20
N LEU A 394 6.44 17.06 33.57
CA LEU A 394 5.38 16.68 32.64
C LEU A 394 5.18 17.76 31.56
N SER A 395 5.20 19.04 31.96
CA SER A 395 5.08 20.18 31.05
C SER A 395 6.22 20.31 30.04
N ILE A 396 7.39 19.73 30.32
CA ILE A 396 8.56 19.76 29.41
C ILE A 396 8.67 18.47 28.60
N SER A 397 8.54 17.32 29.25
CA SER A 397 8.75 16.00 28.62
C SER A 397 7.65 15.66 27.60
N ILE A 398 6.38 15.99 27.87
CA ILE A 398 5.28 15.70 26.94
C ILE A 398 5.45 16.50 25.62
N PRO A 399 5.74 17.82 25.62
CA PRO A 399 6.04 18.54 24.39
C PRO A 399 7.28 18.05 23.66
N LEU A 400 8.36 17.67 24.37
CA LEU A 400 9.55 17.09 23.73
C LEU A 400 9.20 15.78 23.01
N MET A 401 8.46 14.89 23.68
CA MET A 401 7.98 13.62 23.13
C MET A 401 7.06 13.81 21.92
N LEU A 402 6.22 14.85 21.94
CA LEU A 402 5.36 15.20 20.81
C LEU A 402 6.16 15.83 19.65
N GLY A 403 7.12 16.69 19.97
CA GLY A 403 7.90 17.48 19.02
C GLY A 403 8.82 16.64 18.15
N TRP A 404 9.54 15.67 18.73
CA TRP A 404 10.40 14.79 17.93
C TRP A 404 9.58 13.92 16.97
N ARG A 405 8.38 13.49 17.40
CA ARG A 405 7.43 12.77 16.54
C ARG A 405 6.90 13.64 15.43
N TYR A 406 6.54 14.90 15.72
CA TYR A 406 6.12 15.85 14.70
C TYR A 406 7.20 16.06 13.62
N ILE A 407 8.47 16.20 14.03
CA ILE A 407 9.61 16.32 13.09
C ILE A 407 9.78 15.04 12.25
N LEU A 408 9.65 13.87 12.88
CA LEU A 408 9.74 12.58 12.20
C LEU A 408 8.61 12.42 11.16
N LEU A 409 7.38 12.76 11.54
CA LEU A 409 6.20 12.69 10.65
C LEU A 409 6.26 13.68 9.49
N ARG A 410 6.85 14.87 9.67
CA ARG A 410 7.04 15.84 8.57
C ARG A 410 8.15 15.43 7.60
N LYS A 411 9.25 14.85 8.10
CA LYS A 411 10.37 14.40 7.25
C LYS A 411 10.09 13.06 6.58
N MET A 412 9.22 12.25 7.16
CA MET A 412 8.75 11.00 6.58
C MET A 412 7.31 11.19 6.08
N LYS A 413 7.13 11.52 4.79
CA LYS A 413 5.83 11.61 4.07
C LYS A 413 4.98 10.31 4.09
N PHE A 414 5.23 9.39 5.01
CA PHE A 414 4.67 8.05 5.08
C PHE A 414 3.29 7.96 5.77
N PHE A 415 2.72 9.07 6.29
CA PHE A 415 1.54 9.04 7.16
C PHE A 415 0.43 10.03 6.75
N LEU A 416 0.01 9.99 5.49
CA LEU A 416 -1.12 10.79 5.00
C LEU A 416 -2.45 10.02 5.12
N ASP A 417 -3.54 10.71 5.46
CA ASP A 417 -4.85 10.11 5.73
C ASP A 417 -5.62 9.82 4.45
N LYS A 418 -5.54 8.55 4.04
CA LYS A 418 -6.26 8.01 2.88
C LYS A 418 -7.76 7.99 3.09
N THR A 419 -8.48 8.70 2.23
CA THR A 419 -9.93 8.90 2.27
C THR A 419 -10.58 8.37 1.00
N LEU A 420 -11.63 7.56 1.17
CA LEU A 420 -12.49 7.10 0.07
C LEU A 420 -13.75 7.94 -0.01
N ILE A 421 -14.23 8.20 -1.23
CA ILE A 421 -15.52 8.86 -1.44
C ILE A 421 -16.51 7.83 -1.98
N VAL A 422 -17.61 7.59 -1.28
CA VAL A 422 -18.65 6.65 -1.67
C VAL A 422 -19.83 7.45 -2.22
N GLY A 423 -20.14 7.21 -3.49
CA GLY A 423 -21.15 7.96 -4.22
C GLY A 423 -20.53 8.97 -5.20
N ILE A 424 -20.88 8.82 -6.46
CA ILE A 424 -20.42 9.67 -7.56
C ILE A 424 -21.57 10.56 -8.00
N ASP A 425 -21.48 11.85 -7.68
CA ASP A 425 -22.46 12.86 -8.02
C ASP A 425 -21.82 14.25 -8.07
N GLU A 426 -22.58 15.25 -8.47
CA GLU A 426 -22.12 16.65 -8.62
C GLU A 426 -21.48 17.22 -7.34
N VAL A 427 -21.99 16.85 -6.16
CA VAL A 427 -21.52 17.34 -4.85
C VAL A 427 -20.20 16.65 -4.48
N SER A 428 -20.10 15.34 -4.72
CA SER A 428 -18.88 14.60 -4.44
C SER A 428 -17.74 14.94 -5.41
N MET A 429 -18.05 15.41 -6.62
CA MET A 429 -17.09 16.02 -7.55
C MET A 429 -16.67 17.42 -7.11
N GLU A 430 -17.60 18.28 -6.69
CA GLU A 430 -17.31 19.62 -6.16
C GLU A 430 -16.39 19.56 -4.93
N LEU A 431 -16.59 18.57 -4.05
CA LEU A 431 -15.74 18.32 -2.87
C LEU A 431 -14.26 18.14 -3.25
N ILE A 432 -13.97 17.39 -4.32
CA ILE A 432 -12.60 17.12 -4.76
C ILE A 432 -11.93 18.39 -5.30
N GLN A 433 -12.68 19.21 -6.05
CA GLN A 433 -12.17 20.48 -6.56
C GLN A 433 -11.82 21.41 -5.39
N LEU A 434 -12.65 21.43 -4.35
CA LEU A 434 -12.44 22.23 -3.14
C LEU A 434 -11.30 21.73 -2.23
N GLU A 435 -11.11 20.41 -2.09
CA GLU A 435 -10.02 19.85 -1.27
C GLU A 435 -8.66 19.87 -1.99
N ASN A 436 -8.60 19.98 -3.33
CA ASN A 436 -7.34 20.20 -4.06
C ASN A 436 -6.66 21.54 -3.71
N ASP A 437 -7.42 22.56 -3.33
CA ASP A 437 -6.90 23.84 -2.87
C ASP A 437 -6.47 23.82 -1.39
N LEU A 438 -6.74 22.72 -0.67
CA LEU A 438 -6.55 22.58 0.79
C LEU A 438 -5.65 21.38 1.15
N ALA A 439 -4.58 21.14 0.38
CA ALA A 439 -3.57 20.10 0.66
C ALA A 439 -2.85 20.21 2.05
N ASP A 440 -3.28 21.15 2.89
CA ASP A 440 -2.74 21.45 4.22
C ASP A 440 -3.31 20.58 5.37
N ASP A 441 -4.43 19.88 5.17
CA ASP A 441 -5.10 19.12 6.25
C ASP A 441 -4.65 17.65 6.40
N GLY A 442 -3.59 17.23 5.69
CA GLY A 442 -2.96 15.91 5.87
C GLY A 442 -3.77 14.72 5.36
N LYS A 443 -4.77 14.94 4.49
CA LYS A 443 -5.56 13.89 3.84
C LYS A 443 -5.13 13.68 2.39
N ILE A 444 -5.24 12.45 1.91
CA ILE A 444 -5.17 12.06 0.50
C ILE A 444 -6.50 11.44 0.15
N ILE A 445 -7.19 11.97 -0.86
CA ILE A 445 -8.29 11.26 -1.49
C ILE A 445 -7.70 10.15 -2.34
N VAL A 446 -8.18 8.93 -2.16
CA VAL A 446 -7.64 7.74 -2.83
C VAL A 446 -8.41 7.44 -4.11
N GLY A 447 -9.73 7.55 -4.05
CA GLY A 447 -10.60 7.24 -5.18
C GLY A 447 -12.08 7.22 -4.79
N TYR A 448 -12.91 6.96 -5.78
CA TYR A 448 -14.36 6.81 -5.63
C TYR A 448 -14.77 5.36 -5.46
N VAL A 449 -15.86 5.12 -4.74
CA VAL A 449 -16.59 3.85 -4.72
C VAL A 449 -17.97 4.11 -5.27
N ASP A 450 -18.32 3.40 -6.34
CA ASP A 450 -19.58 3.58 -7.03
C ASP A 450 -20.73 2.89 -6.29
N THR A 451 -21.89 3.50 -6.30
CA THR A 451 -23.11 2.99 -5.67
C THR A 451 -24.01 2.25 -6.65
N ASP A 452 -23.89 2.56 -7.94
CA ASP A 452 -24.81 2.10 -9.00
C ASP A 452 -24.08 1.33 -10.12
N ASP A 453 -22.80 1.02 -9.93
CA ASP A 453 -21.92 0.28 -10.85
C ASP A 453 -21.74 0.90 -12.27
N LYS A 454 -22.27 2.09 -12.50
CA LYS A 454 -22.29 2.80 -13.79
C LYS A 454 -20.91 3.32 -14.23
N TYR A 455 -20.04 3.57 -13.27
CA TYR A 455 -18.73 4.19 -13.44
C TYR A 455 -17.57 3.25 -13.12
N LEU A 456 -17.82 1.95 -12.95
CA LEU A 456 -16.75 0.96 -12.77
C LEU A 456 -15.73 1.05 -13.91
N GLY A 457 -14.44 1.11 -13.56
CA GLY A 457 -13.35 1.22 -14.52
C GLY A 457 -13.13 2.60 -15.12
N LYS A 458 -13.99 3.57 -14.78
CA LYS A 458 -13.81 4.95 -15.21
C LYS A 458 -12.91 5.70 -14.22
N SER A 459 -12.38 6.82 -14.69
CA SER A 459 -11.74 7.82 -13.84
C SER A 459 -12.57 9.09 -13.90
N ILE A 460 -12.77 9.72 -12.75
CA ILE A 460 -13.51 10.95 -12.59
C ILE A 460 -12.52 12.00 -12.10
N ASP A 461 -12.36 13.06 -12.89
CA ASP A 461 -11.23 13.97 -12.81
C ASP A 461 -9.89 13.21 -12.84
N LYS A 462 -9.15 13.17 -11.73
CA LYS A 462 -7.88 12.45 -11.57
C LYS A 462 -7.96 11.20 -10.71
N PHE A 463 -9.16 10.84 -10.24
CA PHE A 463 -9.36 9.76 -9.28
C PHE A 463 -10.06 8.57 -9.94
N ALA A 464 -9.58 7.36 -9.63
CA ALA A 464 -10.16 6.14 -10.14
C ALA A 464 -11.43 5.74 -9.37
N VAL A 465 -12.37 5.09 -10.06
CA VAL A 465 -13.50 4.39 -9.43
C VAL A 465 -13.03 2.98 -9.06
N LEU A 466 -12.90 2.73 -7.76
CA LEU A 466 -12.19 1.59 -7.16
C LEU A 466 -13.06 0.34 -7.01
N GLY A 467 -14.27 0.38 -7.52
CA GLY A 467 -15.24 -0.70 -7.40
C GLY A 467 -16.57 -0.21 -6.87
N SER A 468 -17.42 -1.18 -6.57
CA SER A 468 -18.77 -0.95 -6.09
C SER A 468 -18.85 -0.87 -4.57
N ILE A 469 -19.95 -0.32 -4.07
CA ILE A 469 -20.27 -0.26 -2.66
C ILE A 469 -20.37 -1.63 -2.00
N GLU A 470 -20.74 -2.66 -2.77
CA GLU A 470 -20.75 -4.05 -2.29
C GLU A 470 -19.33 -4.50 -1.87
N ASN A 471 -18.30 -3.93 -2.50
CA ASN A 471 -16.89 -4.24 -2.25
C ASN A 471 -16.24 -3.26 -1.27
N LEU A 472 -17.00 -2.35 -0.65
CA LEU A 472 -16.47 -1.26 0.17
C LEU A 472 -15.52 -1.77 1.26
N LYS A 473 -15.87 -2.85 1.95
CA LYS A 473 -15.04 -3.47 3.00
C LYS A 473 -13.68 -3.94 2.48
N GLU A 474 -13.66 -4.51 1.29
CA GLU A 474 -12.44 -5.00 0.68
C GLU A 474 -11.59 -3.83 0.20
N ILE A 475 -12.18 -2.87 -0.52
CA ILE A 475 -11.53 -1.65 -0.98
C ILE A 475 -10.88 -0.92 0.19
N MET A 476 -11.60 -0.70 1.30
CA MET A 476 -11.04 -0.05 2.49
C MET A 476 -9.79 -0.74 3.03
N LYS A 477 -9.79 -2.07 3.03
CA LYS A 477 -8.66 -2.85 3.52
C LYS A 477 -7.46 -2.79 2.58
N ILE A 478 -7.69 -2.63 1.28
CA ILE A 478 -6.66 -2.63 0.23
C ILE A 478 -5.97 -1.27 0.19
N GLU A 479 -6.78 -0.22 0.15
CA GLU A 479 -6.28 1.16 0.13
C GLU A 479 -5.66 1.57 1.47
N GLU A 480 -5.80 0.74 2.51
CA GLU A 480 -5.51 1.12 3.89
C GLU A 480 -6.26 2.42 4.26
N ALA A 481 -7.49 2.55 3.76
CA ALA A 481 -8.31 3.74 3.93
C ALA A 481 -8.64 3.94 5.42
N SER A 482 -8.37 5.15 5.90
CA SER A 482 -8.58 5.55 7.29
C SER A 482 -9.80 6.44 7.49
N SER A 483 -10.35 6.93 6.37
CA SER A 483 -11.56 7.75 6.35
C SER A 483 -12.44 7.44 5.14
N ILE A 484 -13.75 7.64 5.30
CA ILE A 484 -14.74 7.53 4.22
C ILE A 484 -15.64 8.75 4.23
N ILE A 485 -16.00 9.25 3.05
CA ILE A 485 -17.00 10.28 2.87
C ILE A 485 -18.13 9.69 2.03
N PHE A 486 -19.33 9.57 2.61
CA PHE A 486 -20.53 9.13 1.90
C PHE A 486 -21.29 10.34 1.37
N SER A 487 -21.68 10.32 0.10
CA SER A 487 -22.56 11.35 -0.47
C SER A 487 -24.04 10.95 -0.38
N LEU A 488 -24.85 11.75 0.33
CA LEU A 488 -26.29 11.46 0.46
C LEU A 488 -27.06 11.51 -0.86
N LYS A 489 -26.53 12.23 -1.85
CA LYS A 489 -27.13 12.32 -3.18
C LYS A 489 -27.04 11.00 -3.95
N SER A 490 -26.01 10.19 -3.69
CA SER A 490 -25.82 8.86 -4.32
C SER A 490 -26.23 7.69 -3.44
N ILE A 491 -26.16 7.81 -2.11
CA ILE A 491 -26.49 6.72 -1.19
C ILE A 491 -27.45 7.16 -0.10
N SER A 492 -28.50 6.37 0.12
CA SER A 492 -29.46 6.63 1.19
C SER A 492 -28.84 6.46 2.57
N LEU A 493 -29.30 7.27 3.52
CA LEU A 493 -28.84 7.20 4.91
C LEU A 493 -29.03 5.79 5.52
N ALA A 494 -30.12 5.11 5.18
CA ALA A 494 -30.37 3.73 5.62
C ALA A 494 -29.27 2.76 5.15
N LYS A 495 -28.81 2.88 3.90
CA LYS A 495 -27.68 2.08 3.39
C LYS A 495 -26.36 2.44 4.08
N ILE A 496 -26.11 3.73 4.36
CA ILE A 496 -24.91 4.16 5.10
C ILE A 496 -24.88 3.52 6.50
N LEU A 497 -26.02 3.51 7.20
CA LEU A 497 -26.14 2.95 8.56
C LEU A 497 -25.83 1.45 8.61
N VAL A 498 -26.09 0.68 7.55
CA VAL A 498 -25.71 -0.74 7.46
C VAL A 498 -24.19 -0.92 7.56
N PHE A 499 -23.39 0.04 7.06
CA PHE A 499 -21.94 -0.02 7.14
C PHE A 499 -21.39 0.51 8.47
N ARG A 500 -22.18 1.20 9.30
CA ARG A 500 -21.70 1.86 10.53
C ARG A 500 -20.93 0.90 11.43
N ASP A 501 -21.56 -0.23 11.78
CA ASP A 501 -21.00 -1.17 12.74
C ASP A 501 -19.68 -1.79 12.22
N MET A 502 -19.58 -1.98 10.89
CA MET A 502 -18.35 -2.41 10.24
C MET A 502 -17.25 -1.34 10.31
N LEU A 503 -17.59 -0.07 10.07
CA LEU A 503 -16.64 1.04 10.12
C LEU A 503 -16.13 1.29 11.54
N GLU A 504 -17.00 1.20 12.54
CA GLU A 504 -16.63 1.30 13.95
C GLU A 504 -15.72 0.16 14.38
N TYR A 505 -16.04 -1.09 14.01
CA TYR A 505 -15.18 -2.24 14.29
C TYR A 505 -13.79 -2.12 13.64
N ALA A 506 -13.74 -1.58 12.42
CA ALA A 506 -12.49 -1.34 11.70
C ALA A 506 -11.74 -0.08 12.15
N ASN A 507 -12.30 0.70 13.10
CA ASN A 507 -11.77 1.98 13.56
C ASN A 507 -11.54 2.97 12.40
N ILE A 508 -12.44 2.98 11.42
CA ILE A 508 -12.42 3.85 10.25
C ILE A 508 -13.36 5.03 10.49
N SER A 509 -12.82 6.24 10.33
CA SER A 509 -13.63 7.45 10.44
C SER A 509 -14.54 7.56 9.23
N TYR A 510 -15.77 8.03 9.40
CA TYR A 510 -16.62 8.34 8.26
C TYR A 510 -17.33 9.68 8.45
N LYS A 511 -17.67 10.30 7.33
CA LYS A 511 -18.40 11.56 7.26
C LYS A 511 -19.49 11.43 6.22
N ILE A 512 -20.54 12.21 6.39
CA ILE A 512 -21.62 12.27 5.43
C ILE A 512 -21.62 13.66 4.79
N LEU A 513 -21.53 13.68 3.47
CA LEU A 513 -21.64 14.87 2.64
C LEU A 513 -23.14 15.12 2.37
N PRO A 514 -23.70 16.25 2.80
CA PRO A 514 -25.08 16.63 2.49
C PRO A 514 -25.26 16.92 1.00
N ASP A 515 -26.51 16.98 0.54
CA ASP A 515 -26.87 17.23 -0.87
C ASP A 515 -26.39 18.60 -1.42
N LEU A 516 -25.93 19.50 -0.55
CA LEU A 516 -25.35 20.80 -0.89
C LEU A 516 -24.15 21.11 0.03
N ILE A 517 -23.00 21.47 -0.55
CA ILE A 517 -21.81 21.87 0.23
C ILE A 517 -22.04 23.25 0.85
N GLN A 518 -22.13 23.29 2.18
CA GLN A 518 -22.12 24.55 2.94
C GLN A 518 -20.78 24.73 3.64
N LYS A 519 -20.12 25.88 3.43
CA LYS A 519 -18.90 26.26 4.16
C LYS A 519 -19.26 27.07 5.39
N LYS A 520 -18.75 26.66 6.56
CA LYS A 520 -18.81 27.45 7.80
C LYS A 520 -17.38 27.72 8.26
N ASN A 521 -16.99 29.00 8.35
CA ASN A 521 -15.63 29.44 8.69
C ASN A 521 -14.53 28.82 7.80
N GLY A 522 -14.79 28.70 6.48
CA GLY A 522 -13.82 28.14 5.53
C GLY A 522 -13.69 26.61 5.53
N ARG A 523 -14.45 25.89 6.36
CA ARG A 523 -14.47 24.42 6.40
C ARG A 523 -15.81 23.87 5.89
N ILE A 524 -15.74 22.72 5.20
CA ILE A 524 -16.91 22.00 4.70
C ILE A 524 -17.70 21.43 5.89
N ASN A 525 -19.01 21.70 5.92
CA ASN A 525 -19.90 21.19 6.94
C ASN A 525 -20.37 19.77 6.58
N TYR A 526 -19.87 18.77 7.31
CA TYR A 526 -20.30 17.38 7.16
C TYR A 526 -21.37 17.05 8.19
N ILE A 527 -22.31 16.18 7.84
CA ILE A 527 -23.28 15.64 8.79
C ILE A 527 -22.54 14.63 9.69
N ASN A 528 -22.54 14.89 11.01
CA ASN A 528 -22.07 13.94 12.01
C ASN A 528 -23.27 13.14 12.53
N LEU A 529 -23.24 11.82 12.40
CA LEU A 529 -24.29 10.92 12.93
C LEU A 529 -24.31 10.78 14.46
N SER A 530 -23.46 11.54 15.17
CA SER A 530 -23.44 11.59 16.63
C SER A 530 -24.46 12.57 17.23
N GLN A 531 -25.34 13.15 16.41
CA GLN A 531 -26.39 14.09 16.81
C GLN A 531 -27.76 13.62 16.32
#